data_AF-A0A075I1P5-F1
#
_entry.id   AF-A0A075I1P5-F1
#
_cell.length_a   1.000
_cell.length_b   1.000
_cell.length_c   1.000
_cell.angle_alpha   90.00
_cell.angle_beta   90.00
_cell.angle_gamma   90.00
#
_symmetry.space_group_name_H-M   'P 1'
#
loop_
_entity.id
_entity.type
_entity.pdbx_description
1 polymer ?
#
loop_
_entity_poly.entity_id
_entity_poly.type
_entity_poly.pdbx_seq_one_letter_code
_entity_poly.pdbx_strand_id
1 'polypeptide(L)'
;MNEQELEDKIWDNTGIPIHKTGIWSKVGGHKKTCFDKIDEMKERGELKEDGFDGTKMMFVRLDSIKQVEFEFGLTFQVNMLKQFRETIGKMKKPLFRKIGIYKTTRWSSGLRKSIREIDKKGEYKPRTETVKTNLDNMGFYYTAFLLFISRANLQRSLGLISKSVAEKRINKCENALEYHFKKLLSDNPRDSNAIRQYYKHKIFGIDRFRID
;
A
#
# COMPACT_ATOMS: atom_id res chain seq x y z
N MET A 1 -14.41 -19.86 6.05
CA MET A 1 -14.39 -18.39 6.12
C MET A 1 -13.36 -17.91 5.13
N ASN A 2 -13.79 -17.12 4.15
CA ASN A 2 -12.86 -16.51 3.20
C ASN A 2 -12.18 -15.29 3.82
N GLU A 3 -11.22 -14.70 3.11
CA GLU A 3 -10.42 -13.57 3.60
C GLU A 3 -11.27 -12.32 3.88
N GLN A 4 -12.24 -12.03 3.02
CA GLN A 4 -13.12 -10.87 3.16
C GLN A 4 -14.07 -11.02 4.35
N GLU A 5 -14.69 -12.19 4.51
CA GLU A 5 -15.52 -12.51 5.68
C GLU A 5 -14.74 -12.43 6.99
N LEU A 6 -13.45 -12.77 6.98
CA LEU A 6 -12.58 -12.65 8.14
C LEU A 6 -12.34 -11.17 8.48
N GLU A 7 -12.03 -10.34 7.48
CA GLU A 7 -11.84 -8.90 7.64
C GLU A 7 -13.10 -8.21 8.17
N ASP A 8 -14.27 -8.50 7.57
CA ASP A 8 -15.56 -7.93 7.99
C ASP A 8 -15.87 -8.27 9.46
N LYS A 9 -15.67 -9.53 9.85
CA LYS A 9 -15.90 -9.94 11.26
C LYS A 9 -14.91 -9.30 12.22
N ILE A 10 -13.65 -9.11 11.84
CA ILE A 10 -12.67 -8.39 12.68
C ILE A 10 -13.13 -6.94 12.84
N TRP A 11 -13.55 -6.30 11.75
CA TRP A 11 -14.03 -4.91 11.74
C TRP A 11 -15.24 -4.71 12.67
N ASP A 12 -16.23 -5.61 12.60
CA ASP A 12 -17.45 -5.55 13.43
C ASP A 12 -17.15 -5.71 14.91
N ASN A 13 -16.12 -6.50 15.25
CA ASN A 13 -15.75 -6.79 16.64
C ASN A 13 -14.73 -5.80 17.23
N THR A 14 -14.25 -4.83 16.46
CA THR A 14 -13.26 -3.82 16.89
C THR A 14 -13.85 -2.43 17.03
N GLY A 15 -15.18 -2.30 17.14
CA GLY A 15 -15.85 -1.03 17.45
C GLY A 15 -15.53 -0.46 18.84
N ILE A 16 -15.05 -1.30 19.75
CA ILE A 16 -14.49 -0.94 21.06
C ILE A 16 -13.12 -1.62 21.23
N PRO A 17 -12.24 -1.11 22.12
CA PRO A 17 -10.94 -1.71 22.37
C PRO A 17 -11.04 -3.18 22.78
N ILE A 18 -10.30 -4.05 22.10
CA ILE A 18 -10.31 -5.50 22.34
C ILE A 18 -8.95 -6.13 21.99
N HIS A 19 -8.48 -7.09 22.78
CA HIS A 19 -7.22 -7.79 22.51
C HIS A 19 -7.40 -8.91 21.46
N LYS A 20 -6.31 -9.27 20.76
CA LYS A 20 -6.35 -10.27 19.65
C LYS A 20 -7.07 -11.57 19.98
N THR A 21 -6.83 -12.16 21.15
CA THR A 21 -7.50 -13.40 21.56
C THR A 21 -9.01 -13.21 21.72
N GLY A 22 -9.45 -12.05 22.20
CA GLY A 22 -10.86 -11.70 22.31
C GLY A 22 -11.50 -11.54 20.93
N ILE A 23 -10.82 -10.87 20.00
CA ILE A 23 -11.27 -10.79 18.58
C ILE A 23 -11.42 -12.20 18.02
N TRP A 24 -10.38 -13.04 18.12
CA TRP A 24 -10.41 -14.41 17.62
C TRP A 24 -11.53 -15.25 18.25
N SER A 25 -11.80 -15.11 19.55
CA SER A 25 -12.91 -15.85 20.19
C SER A 25 -14.29 -15.52 19.63
N LYS A 26 -14.48 -14.29 19.12
CA LYS A 26 -15.74 -13.84 18.51
C LYS A 26 -15.81 -14.17 17.02
N VAL A 27 -14.68 -14.06 16.32
CA VAL A 27 -14.55 -14.27 14.88
C VAL A 27 -14.53 -15.78 14.53
N GLY A 28 -13.87 -16.58 15.36
CA GLY A 28 -13.64 -18.01 15.17
C GLY A 28 -12.55 -18.34 14.13
N GLY A 29 -12.40 -19.62 13.80
CA GLY A 29 -11.47 -20.12 12.78
C GLY A 29 -10.03 -20.27 13.27
N HIS A 30 -9.07 -20.28 12.33
CA HIS A 30 -7.66 -20.52 12.62
C HIS A 30 -6.99 -19.31 13.28
N LYS A 31 -6.48 -19.51 14.50
CA LYS A 31 -5.97 -18.43 15.36
C LYS A 31 -4.86 -17.60 14.73
N LYS A 32 -3.86 -18.27 14.14
CA LYS A 32 -2.73 -17.57 13.50
C LYS A 32 -3.19 -16.69 12.35
N THR A 33 -4.08 -17.22 11.50
CA THR A 33 -4.63 -16.49 10.35
C THR A 33 -5.39 -15.25 10.78
N CYS A 34 -6.18 -15.33 11.86
CA CYS A 34 -6.85 -14.16 12.43
C CYS A 34 -5.84 -13.14 12.96
N PHE A 35 -4.80 -13.58 13.66
CA PHE A 35 -3.79 -12.68 14.25
C PHE A 35 -2.98 -11.96 13.17
N ASP A 36 -2.54 -12.70 12.14
CA ASP A 36 -1.81 -12.16 10.99
C ASP A 36 -2.68 -11.11 10.27
N LYS A 37 -3.98 -11.38 10.11
CA LYS A 37 -4.91 -10.43 9.47
C LYS A 37 -5.13 -9.17 10.31
N ILE A 38 -5.20 -9.27 11.64
CA ILE A 38 -5.28 -8.10 12.52
C ILE A 38 -4.05 -7.20 12.36
N ASP A 39 -2.85 -7.80 12.25
CA ASP A 39 -1.62 -7.04 12.00
C ASP A 39 -1.63 -6.36 10.64
N GLU A 40 -2.10 -7.04 9.60
CA GLU A 40 -2.26 -6.45 8.27
C GLU A 40 -3.25 -5.26 8.29
N MET A 41 -4.42 -5.41 8.91
CA MET A 41 -5.40 -4.32 9.05
C MET A 41 -4.82 -3.13 9.83
N LYS A 42 -4.00 -3.38 10.86
CA LYS A 42 -3.25 -2.34 11.55
C LYS A 42 -2.29 -1.62 10.61
N GLU A 43 -1.51 -2.36 9.83
CA GLU A 43 -0.56 -1.80 8.86
C GLU A 43 -1.24 -0.98 7.74
N ARG A 44 -2.45 -1.38 7.33
CA ARG A 44 -3.32 -0.62 6.40
C ARG A 44 -3.96 0.62 7.04
N GLY A 45 -3.80 0.82 8.35
CA GLY A 45 -4.40 1.94 9.08
C GLY A 45 -5.92 1.79 9.25
N GLU A 46 -6.40 0.54 9.35
CA GLU A 46 -7.80 0.22 9.66
C GLU A 46 -8.01 0.00 11.15
N LEU A 47 -7.00 -0.52 11.84
CA LEU A 47 -6.97 -0.67 13.29
C LEU A 47 -5.83 0.15 13.89
N LYS A 48 -5.98 0.55 15.15
CA LYS A 48 -4.92 1.14 15.97
C LYS A 48 -4.79 0.40 17.30
N GLU A 49 -3.63 0.52 17.91
CA GLU A 49 -3.39 0.11 19.29
C GLU A 49 -4.03 1.15 20.23
N ASP A 50 -4.73 0.68 21.27
CA ASP A 50 -5.44 1.51 22.25
C ASP A 50 -4.96 1.20 23.67
N GLY A 51 -3.63 1.15 23.82
CA GLY A 51 -2.98 0.83 25.10
C GLY A 51 -3.12 -0.64 25.50
N PHE A 52 -2.97 -0.89 26.79
CA PHE A 52 -2.91 -2.23 27.37
C PHE A 52 -4.03 -2.44 28.41
N ASP A 53 -4.62 -3.62 28.37
CA ASP A 53 -5.42 -4.17 29.47
C ASP A 53 -4.60 -5.28 30.16
N GLY A 54 -4.02 -4.94 31.31
CA GLY A 54 -2.96 -5.72 31.94
C GLY A 54 -1.73 -5.84 31.03
N THR A 55 -1.40 -7.06 30.61
CA THR A 55 -0.27 -7.34 29.69
C THR A 55 -0.69 -7.45 28.22
N LYS A 56 -1.97 -7.29 27.92
CA LYS A 56 -2.51 -7.51 26.58
C LYS A 56 -2.70 -6.19 25.86
N MET A 57 -2.05 -6.04 24.70
CA MET A 57 -2.30 -4.93 23.79
C MET A 57 -3.74 -4.98 23.26
N MET A 58 -4.42 -3.83 23.32
CA MET A 58 -5.78 -3.65 22.85
C MET A 58 -5.79 -3.03 21.46
N PHE A 59 -6.75 -3.44 20.63
CA PHE A 59 -6.93 -2.94 19.28
C PHE A 59 -8.35 -2.39 19.11
N VAL A 60 -8.47 -1.26 18.40
CA VAL A 60 -9.74 -0.63 18.07
C VAL A 60 -9.71 -0.15 16.62
N ARG A 61 -10.85 -0.15 15.94
CA ARG A 61 -10.95 0.35 14.57
C ARG A 61 -10.73 1.86 14.51
N LEU A 62 -10.09 2.32 13.45
CA LEU A 62 -9.91 3.73 13.14
C LEU A 62 -11.16 4.27 12.45
N ASP A 63 -11.85 5.20 13.11
CA ASP A 63 -12.91 6.00 12.51
C ASP A 63 -12.31 7.25 11.86
N SER A 64 -11.83 7.07 10.63
CA SER A 64 -11.24 8.15 9.83
C SER A 64 -12.21 9.30 9.51
N ILE A 65 -13.51 9.24 9.84
CA ILE A 65 -14.38 10.42 9.84
C ILE A 65 -13.86 11.44 10.87
N LYS A 66 -13.39 10.97 12.02
CA LYS A 66 -12.77 11.82 13.04
C LYS A 66 -11.42 12.34 12.56
N GLN A 67 -11.23 13.65 12.69
CA GLN A 67 -10.01 14.30 12.21
C GLN A 67 -8.75 13.75 12.89
N VAL A 68 -8.76 13.56 14.21
CA VAL A 68 -7.60 13.05 14.96
C VAL A 68 -7.15 11.68 14.43
N GLU A 69 -8.09 10.81 14.09
CA GLU A 69 -7.79 9.46 13.61
C GLU A 69 -7.30 9.47 12.16
N PHE A 70 -7.83 10.36 11.31
CA PHE A 70 -7.25 10.62 9.99
C PHE A 70 -5.79 11.12 10.09
N GLU A 71 -5.52 12.12 10.92
CA GLU A 71 -4.17 12.69 11.05
C GLU A 71 -3.17 11.68 11.62
N PHE A 72 -3.61 10.85 12.56
CA PHE A 72 -2.82 9.74 13.10
C PHE A 72 -2.45 8.75 11.98
N GLY A 73 -3.45 8.26 11.23
CA GLY A 73 -3.22 7.36 10.11
C GLY A 73 -2.29 7.98 9.06
N LEU A 74 -2.52 9.25 8.68
CA LEU A 74 -1.69 9.97 7.73
C LEU A 74 -0.23 10.02 8.18
N THR A 75 0.00 10.40 9.44
CA THR A 75 1.35 10.51 10.02
C THR A 75 2.05 9.15 10.04
N PHE A 76 1.35 8.10 10.43
CA PHE A 76 1.87 6.73 10.42
C PHE A 76 2.33 6.33 9.01
N GLN A 77 1.46 6.50 8.01
CA GLN A 77 1.76 6.12 6.62
C GLN A 77 2.93 6.93 6.03
N VAL A 78 3.04 8.23 6.35
CA VAL A 78 4.18 9.08 5.96
C VAL A 78 5.48 8.55 6.56
N ASN A 79 5.46 8.18 7.85
CA ASN A 79 6.63 7.65 8.54
C ASN A 79 7.09 6.32 7.95
N MET A 80 6.17 5.43 7.59
CA MET A 80 6.50 4.16 6.93
C MET A 80 7.16 4.40 5.56
N LEU A 81 6.61 5.28 4.72
CA LEU A 81 7.26 5.64 3.45
C LEU A 81 8.64 6.27 3.65
N LYS A 82 8.84 7.09 4.68
CA LYS A 82 10.16 7.66 5.01
C LYS A 82 11.15 6.55 5.33
N GLN A 83 10.80 5.63 6.23
CA GLN A 83 11.65 4.54 6.68
C GLN A 83 12.07 3.63 5.53
N PHE A 84 11.12 3.20 4.70
CA PHE A 84 11.44 2.34 3.56
C PHE A 84 12.24 3.06 2.48
N ARG A 85 11.96 4.33 2.20
CA ARG A 85 12.80 5.15 1.30
C ARG A 85 14.24 5.24 1.80
N GLU A 86 14.45 5.54 3.08
CA GLU A 86 15.79 5.63 3.69
C GLU A 86 16.51 4.29 3.63
N THR A 87 15.78 3.20 3.86
CA THR A 87 16.31 1.83 3.75
C THR A 87 16.77 1.54 2.33
N ILE A 88 15.96 1.84 1.32
CA ILE A 88 16.32 1.72 -0.10
C ILE A 88 17.53 2.60 -0.45
N GLY A 89 17.60 3.81 0.11
CA GLY A 89 18.72 4.74 -0.05
C GLY A 89 20.06 4.12 0.32
N LYS A 90 20.11 3.36 1.42
CA LYS A 90 21.30 2.69 1.96
C LYS A 90 21.71 1.40 1.22
N MET A 91 20.86 0.87 0.33
CA MET A 91 21.15 -0.38 -0.37
C MET A 91 22.25 -0.22 -1.43
N LYS A 92 23.06 -1.27 -1.59
CA LYS A 92 24.10 -1.33 -2.63
C LYS A 92 23.50 -1.14 -4.03
N LYS A 93 23.99 -0.12 -4.73
CA LYS A 93 23.58 0.22 -6.11
C LYS A 93 24.32 -0.62 -7.16
N PRO A 94 23.79 -0.75 -8.39
CA PRO A 94 22.44 -0.35 -8.80
C PRO A 94 21.37 -1.21 -8.13
N LEU A 95 20.18 -0.64 -7.92
CA LEU A 95 19.04 -1.35 -7.34
C LEU A 95 18.47 -2.36 -8.34
N PHE A 96 18.49 -2.03 -9.63
CA PHE A 96 17.96 -2.86 -10.69
C PHE A 96 19.08 -3.42 -11.56
N ARG A 97 18.77 -4.54 -12.22
CA ARG A 97 19.56 -5.06 -13.34
C ARG A 97 18.71 -5.01 -14.61
N LYS A 98 19.33 -4.60 -15.71
CA LYS A 98 18.72 -4.65 -17.03
C LYS A 98 18.61 -6.11 -17.46
N ILE A 99 17.42 -6.53 -17.89
CA ILE A 99 17.15 -7.90 -18.34
C ILE A 99 17.33 -8.01 -19.85
N GLY A 100 17.28 -6.87 -20.56
CA GLY A 100 17.25 -6.80 -22.01
C GLY A 100 15.82 -7.02 -22.52
N ILE A 101 15.41 -6.25 -23.53
CA ILE A 101 14.22 -6.58 -24.32
C ILE A 101 14.59 -7.86 -25.08
N TYR A 102 14.04 -9.01 -24.69
CA TYR A 102 14.24 -10.22 -25.49
C TYR A 102 13.51 -10.05 -26.82
N LYS A 103 14.24 -9.87 -27.92
CA LYS A 103 13.70 -10.12 -29.26
C LYS A 103 13.55 -11.63 -29.39
N THR A 104 12.40 -12.18 -29.08
CA THR A 104 12.12 -13.60 -29.36
C THR A 104 11.57 -13.72 -30.78
N THR A 105 12.29 -14.46 -31.64
CA THR A 105 11.77 -14.83 -32.96
C THR A 105 10.92 -16.07 -32.79
N ARG A 106 9.59 -15.95 -32.83
CA ARG A 106 8.68 -17.10 -32.76
C ARG A 106 8.34 -17.59 -34.16
N TRP A 107 8.53 -18.89 -34.41
CA TRP A 107 8.13 -19.51 -35.66
C TRP A 107 6.61 -19.76 -35.63
N SER A 108 5.86 -19.00 -36.44
CA SER A 108 4.49 -19.35 -36.79
C SER A 108 4.51 -20.12 -38.10
N SER A 109 3.84 -21.27 -38.15
CA SER A 109 3.71 -22.12 -39.33
C SER A 109 3.30 -21.30 -40.56
N GLY A 110 4.15 -21.29 -41.60
CA GLY A 110 3.78 -20.92 -42.97
C GLY A 110 4.33 -19.62 -43.53
N LEU A 111 4.76 -18.63 -42.73
CA LEU A 111 5.38 -17.40 -43.26
C LEU A 111 6.44 -16.85 -42.30
N ARG A 112 7.65 -16.57 -42.83
CA ARG A 112 8.72 -15.84 -42.15
C ARG A 112 8.24 -14.43 -41.78
N LYS A 113 7.57 -14.26 -40.64
CA LYS A 113 7.33 -12.97 -40.01
C LYS A 113 8.05 -12.94 -38.67
N SER A 114 9.05 -12.08 -38.54
CA SER A 114 9.66 -11.78 -37.24
C SER A 114 8.65 -10.99 -36.40
N ILE A 115 7.97 -11.65 -35.47
CA ILE A 115 7.13 -10.95 -34.49
C ILE A 115 8.07 -10.36 -33.42
N ARG A 116 8.03 -9.04 -33.22
CA ARG A 116 8.67 -8.40 -32.07
C ARG A 116 7.77 -8.61 -30.86
N GLU A 117 8.01 -9.65 -30.06
CA GLU A 117 7.39 -9.71 -28.73
C GLU A 117 8.14 -8.76 -27.80
N ILE A 118 7.44 -7.74 -27.31
CA ILE A 118 7.93 -6.87 -26.23
C ILE A 118 7.58 -7.58 -24.92
N ASP A 119 8.57 -7.87 -24.08
CA ASP A 119 8.32 -8.45 -22.76
C ASP A 119 7.47 -7.47 -21.94
N LYS A 120 6.23 -7.90 -21.62
CA LYS A 120 5.27 -7.12 -20.83
C LYS A 120 5.74 -6.89 -19.37
N LYS A 121 6.80 -7.58 -18.92
CA LYS A 121 7.39 -7.41 -17.58
C LYS A 121 8.39 -6.24 -17.49
N GLY A 122 8.74 -5.64 -18.64
CA GLY A 122 9.58 -4.46 -18.75
C GLY A 122 11.10 -4.73 -18.72
N GLU A 123 11.90 -3.67 -18.90
CA GLU A 123 13.35 -3.75 -19.17
C GLU A 123 14.22 -4.04 -17.94
N TYR A 124 13.72 -3.75 -16.74
CA TYR A 124 14.45 -3.81 -15.47
C TYR A 124 13.79 -4.76 -14.47
N LYS A 125 14.60 -5.50 -13.71
CA LYS A 125 14.15 -6.22 -12.49
C LYS A 125 15.00 -5.83 -11.30
N PRO A 126 14.45 -5.88 -10.08
CA PRO A 126 15.24 -5.77 -8.86
C PRO A 126 16.44 -6.73 -8.91
N ARG A 127 17.61 -6.23 -8.49
CA ARG A 127 18.86 -6.99 -8.51
C ARG A 127 18.84 -8.14 -7.49
N THR A 128 18.15 -7.94 -6.37
CA THR A 128 18.05 -8.89 -5.26
C THR A 128 16.61 -8.95 -4.75
N GLU A 129 16.28 -10.02 -4.03
CA GLU A 129 14.97 -10.14 -3.38
C GLU A 129 14.78 -9.06 -2.31
N THR A 130 15.83 -8.72 -1.55
CA THR A 130 15.77 -7.64 -0.55
C THR A 130 15.39 -6.30 -1.15
N VAL A 131 15.92 -5.95 -2.32
CA VAL A 131 15.52 -4.74 -3.06
C VAL A 131 14.06 -4.82 -3.46
N LYS A 132 13.62 -5.97 -3.98
CA LYS A 132 12.23 -6.20 -4.38
C LYS A 132 11.28 -6.02 -3.19
N THR A 133 11.53 -6.69 -2.06
CA THR A 133 10.70 -6.59 -0.86
C THR A 133 10.55 -5.16 -0.37
N ASN A 134 11.63 -4.37 -0.35
CA ASN A 134 11.53 -2.98 0.11
C ASN A 134 10.76 -2.09 -0.87
N LEU A 135 10.89 -2.34 -2.18
CA LEU A 135 10.07 -1.65 -3.17
C LEU A 135 8.60 -2.07 -3.10
N ASP A 136 8.32 -3.35 -2.85
CA ASP A 136 6.96 -3.84 -2.64
C ASP A 136 6.33 -3.21 -1.39
N ASN A 137 7.08 -3.10 -0.29
CA ASN A 137 6.63 -2.40 0.93
C ASN A 137 6.33 -0.92 0.67
N MET A 138 7.19 -0.21 -0.07
CA MET A 138 6.89 1.15 -0.52
C MET A 138 5.59 1.21 -1.35
N GLY A 139 5.38 0.24 -2.25
CA GLY A 139 4.18 0.13 -3.06
C GLY A 139 2.91 -0.10 -2.24
N PHE A 140 3.01 -0.92 -1.19
CA PHE A 140 1.93 -1.13 -0.23
C PHE A 140 1.51 0.19 0.45
N TYR A 141 2.46 0.96 0.98
CA TYR A 141 2.14 2.22 1.65
C TYR A 141 1.69 3.33 0.67
N TYR A 142 2.17 3.33 -0.57
CA TYR A 142 1.58 4.18 -1.60
C TYR A 142 0.11 3.83 -1.85
N THR A 143 -0.24 2.54 -1.85
CA THR A 143 -1.63 2.09 -2.01
C THR A 143 -2.51 2.49 -0.82
N ALA A 144 -1.96 2.47 0.41
CA ALA A 144 -2.68 2.93 1.60
C ALA A 144 -3.11 4.42 1.48
N PHE A 145 -2.30 5.29 0.88
CA PHE A 145 -2.70 6.67 0.61
C PHE A 145 -3.83 6.79 -0.42
N LEU A 146 -3.82 5.96 -1.46
CA LEU A 146 -4.92 5.92 -2.43
C LEU A 146 -6.23 5.49 -1.76
N LEU A 147 -6.15 4.56 -0.79
CA LEU A 147 -7.28 4.17 0.03
C LEU A 147 -7.80 5.33 0.89
N PHE A 148 -6.90 6.15 1.46
CA PHE A 148 -7.29 7.33 2.24
C PHE A 148 -7.99 8.38 1.38
N ILE A 149 -7.47 8.63 0.16
CA ILE A 149 -8.10 9.52 -0.82
C ILE A 149 -9.50 9.00 -1.18
N SER A 150 -9.61 7.71 -1.51
CA SER A 150 -10.88 7.07 -1.84
C SER A 150 -11.89 7.16 -0.69
N ARG A 151 -11.45 6.91 0.55
CA ARG A 151 -12.28 7.06 1.75
C ARG A 151 -12.76 8.49 1.94
N ALA A 152 -11.89 9.49 1.78
CA ALA A 152 -12.26 10.89 1.90
C ALA A 152 -13.31 11.30 0.83
N ASN A 153 -13.15 10.82 -0.41
CA ASN A 153 -14.14 11.02 -1.47
C ASN A 153 -15.48 10.37 -1.14
N LEU A 154 -15.48 9.11 -0.68
CA LEU A 154 -16.71 8.41 -0.30
C LEU A 154 -17.41 9.06 0.89
N GLN A 155 -16.66 9.42 1.94
CA GLN A 155 -17.18 10.12 3.12
C GLN A 155 -17.82 11.46 2.73
N ARG A 156 -17.21 12.20 1.80
CA ARG A 156 -17.79 13.43 1.23
C ARG A 156 -19.12 13.15 0.52
N SER A 157 -19.13 12.19 -0.39
CA SER A 157 -20.33 11.86 -1.18
C SER A 157 -21.50 11.36 -0.32
N LEU A 158 -21.20 10.69 0.79
CA LEU A 158 -22.18 10.24 1.78
C LEU A 158 -22.58 11.33 2.80
N GLY A 159 -22.02 12.54 2.71
CA GLY A 159 -22.31 13.63 3.65
C GLY A 159 -21.74 13.44 5.07
N LEU A 160 -20.82 12.50 5.25
CA LEU A 160 -20.19 12.21 6.55
C LEU A 160 -19.14 13.25 6.94
N ILE A 161 -18.55 13.93 5.96
CA ILE A 161 -17.65 15.06 6.14
C ILE A 161 -17.96 16.17 5.13
N SER A 162 -17.61 17.41 5.45
CA SER A 162 -17.77 18.52 4.52
C SER A 162 -16.80 18.42 3.34
N LYS A 163 -17.17 19.06 2.21
CA LYS A 163 -16.32 19.17 1.02
C LYS A 163 -14.93 19.73 1.35
N SER A 164 -14.85 20.79 2.16
CA SER A 164 -13.59 21.43 2.53
C SER A 164 -12.69 20.52 3.38
N VAL A 165 -13.26 19.68 4.26
CA VAL A 165 -12.51 18.70 5.02
C VAL A 165 -11.97 17.60 4.11
N ALA A 166 -12.81 17.07 3.21
CA ALA A 166 -12.39 16.05 2.25
C ALA A 166 -11.24 16.54 1.36
N GLU A 167 -11.35 17.75 0.79
CA GLU A 167 -10.31 18.35 -0.05
C GLU A 167 -8.99 18.53 0.71
N LYS A 168 -9.03 19.02 1.95
CA LYS A 168 -7.83 19.13 2.79
C LYS A 168 -7.16 17.78 3.02
N ARG A 169 -7.94 16.73 3.27
CA ARG A 169 -7.44 15.36 3.49
C ARG A 169 -6.81 14.80 2.22
N ILE A 170 -7.50 14.92 1.09
CA ILE A 170 -7.02 14.47 -0.22
C ILE A 170 -5.71 15.17 -0.58
N ASN A 171 -5.64 16.49 -0.46
CA ASN A 171 -4.44 17.27 -0.76
C ASN A 171 -3.25 16.84 0.12
N LYS A 172 -3.47 16.56 1.41
CA LYS A 172 -2.41 16.04 2.31
C LYS A 172 -1.87 14.69 1.81
N CYS A 173 -2.74 13.78 1.40
CA CYS A 173 -2.36 12.47 0.87
C CYS A 173 -1.63 12.59 -0.48
N GLU A 174 -2.17 13.36 -1.42
CA GLU A 174 -1.55 13.59 -2.74
C GLU A 174 -0.16 14.23 -2.60
N ASN A 175 -0.01 15.25 -1.75
CA ASN A 175 1.28 15.89 -1.49
C ASN A 175 2.30 14.91 -0.88
N ALA A 176 1.87 14.06 0.07
CA ALA A 176 2.75 13.05 0.65
C ALA A 176 3.20 12.01 -0.39
N LEU A 177 2.27 11.49 -1.19
CA LEU A 177 2.56 10.56 -2.29
C LEU A 177 3.58 11.16 -3.27
N GLU A 178 3.31 12.36 -3.75
CA GLU A 178 4.15 13.04 -4.72
C GLU A 178 5.55 13.32 -4.16
N TYR A 179 5.63 13.85 -2.94
CA TYR A 179 6.90 14.12 -2.27
C TYR A 179 7.75 12.85 -2.13
N HIS A 180 7.18 11.78 -1.56
CA HIS A 180 7.95 10.55 -1.32
C HIS A 180 8.38 9.87 -2.62
N PHE A 181 7.52 9.88 -3.65
CA PHE A 181 7.86 9.30 -4.94
C PHE A 181 8.94 10.12 -5.67
N LYS A 182 8.81 11.45 -5.73
CA LYS A 182 9.84 12.35 -6.29
C LYS A 182 11.17 12.18 -5.55
N LYS A 183 11.13 12.13 -4.22
CA LYS A 183 12.33 11.96 -3.39
C LYS A 183 13.01 10.62 -3.66
N LEU A 184 12.25 9.53 -3.72
CA LEU A 184 12.77 8.20 -4.07
C LEU A 184 13.50 8.21 -5.41
N LEU A 185 12.96 8.88 -6.42
CA LEU A 185 13.60 9.00 -7.73
C LEU A 185 14.88 9.85 -7.68
N SER A 186 14.83 10.98 -6.98
CA SER A 186 15.98 11.90 -6.83
C SER A 186 17.15 11.26 -6.07
N ASP A 187 16.86 10.43 -5.07
CA ASP A 187 17.86 9.71 -4.29
C ASP A 187 18.47 8.53 -5.06
N ASN A 188 17.85 8.15 -6.18
CA ASN A 188 18.23 6.99 -6.98
C ASN A 188 18.30 7.35 -8.48
N PRO A 189 19.12 8.34 -8.90
CA PRO A 189 19.03 8.91 -10.25
C PRO A 189 19.33 7.87 -11.34
N ARG A 190 20.30 6.97 -11.10
CA ARG A 190 20.68 5.89 -12.03
C ARG A 190 19.61 4.79 -12.19
N ASP A 191 18.76 4.62 -11.18
CA ASP A 191 17.69 3.62 -11.16
C ASP A 191 16.31 4.25 -11.40
N SER A 192 16.22 5.58 -11.61
CA SER A 192 14.96 6.33 -11.68
C SER A 192 13.97 5.77 -12.73
N ASN A 193 14.45 5.47 -13.93
CA ASN A 193 13.63 4.86 -14.98
C ASN A 193 13.14 3.45 -14.61
N ALA A 194 14.01 2.66 -13.97
CA ALA A 194 13.66 1.32 -13.51
C ALA A 194 12.61 1.35 -12.38
N ILE A 195 12.73 2.31 -11.45
CA ILE A 195 11.76 2.55 -10.37
C ILE A 195 10.40 2.96 -10.97
N ARG A 196 10.38 3.91 -11.91
CA ARG A 196 9.14 4.32 -12.60
C ARG A 196 8.47 3.12 -13.29
N GLN A 197 9.24 2.31 -14.02
CA GLN A 197 8.72 1.11 -14.67
C GLN A 197 8.17 0.11 -13.65
N TYR A 198 8.89 -0.12 -12.55
CA TYR A 198 8.49 -1.07 -11.52
C TYR A 198 7.13 -0.72 -10.92
N TYR A 199 6.87 0.56 -10.66
CA TYR A 199 5.61 1.01 -10.09
C TYR A 199 4.50 1.29 -11.10
N LYS A 200 4.81 1.48 -12.39
CA LYS A 200 3.83 1.71 -13.46
C LYS A 200 2.70 0.66 -13.49
N HIS A 201 3.00 -0.57 -13.08
CA HIS A 201 2.06 -1.70 -13.08
C HIS A 201 1.63 -2.15 -11.68
N LYS A 202 2.15 -1.51 -10.62
CA LYS A 202 1.93 -1.91 -9.22
C LYS A 202 1.21 -0.85 -8.39
N ILE A 203 1.40 0.43 -8.69
CA ILE A 203 0.64 1.51 -8.09
C ILE A 203 -0.54 1.78 -9.02
N PHE A 204 -1.75 1.57 -8.52
CA PHE A 204 -2.94 2.00 -9.25
C PHE A 204 -2.87 3.51 -9.46
N GLY A 205 -3.02 4.00 -10.70
CA GLY A 205 -3.01 5.44 -10.96
C GLY A 205 -4.12 6.13 -10.16
N ILE A 206 -3.81 7.27 -9.52
CA ILE A 206 -4.75 8.13 -8.78
C ILE A 206 -6.02 8.39 -9.59
N ASP A 207 -5.86 8.56 -10.91
CA ASP A 207 -6.95 8.83 -11.84
C ASP A 207 -8.05 7.75 -11.83
N ARG A 208 -7.75 6.52 -11.39
CA ARG A 208 -8.75 5.44 -11.28
C ARG A 208 -9.62 5.53 -10.01
N PHE A 209 -9.31 6.44 -9.09
CA PHE A 209 -10.04 6.65 -7.83
C PHE A 209 -10.67 8.03 -7.71
N ARG A 210 -10.54 8.87 -8.75
CA ARG A 210 -11.30 10.11 -8.86
C ARG A 210 -12.72 9.74 -9.30
N ILE A 211 -13.68 10.02 -8.43
CA ILE A 211 -15.10 10.03 -8.80
C ILE A 211 -15.39 11.49 -9.17
N ASP A 212 -15.58 11.73 -10.46
CA ASP A 212 -16.02 13.02 -11.01
C ASP A 212 -17.46 13.35 -10.58
#